data_AF-A0A259IWI4-F1
#
_entry.id   AF-A0A259IWI4-F1
#
_cell.length_a   1.000
_cell.length_b   1.000
_cell.length_c   1.000
_cell.angle_alpha   90.00
_cell.angle_beta   90.00
_cell.angle_gamma   90.00
#
_symmetry.space_group_name_H-M   'P 1'
#
loop_
_entity.id
_entity.type
_entity.pdbx_description
1 polymer ?
#
loop_
_entity_poly.entity_id
_entity_poly.type
_entity_poly.pdbx_seq_one_letter_code
_entity_poly.pdbx_strand_id
1 'polypeptide(L)'
;AGTTPVTLAEGPLHPRPGDLMRLANLVRTADIFGPAPDETRDISASWKRAGGLLDDAPVPAIILAGSSYSLNSGFLESLQAALSREVVQRSLAGGGFSGAILDLLDIHADLLQRTKLVVWEWPVRALTQPLTDAERRYLERDLP
;
A
#
# COMPACT_ATOMS: atom_id res chain seq x y z
N ALA A 1 20.33 11.52 10.17
CA ALA A 1 19.17 11.28 9.29
C ALA A 1 18.01 12.19 9.72
N GLY A 2 17.75 13.29 9.02
CA GLY A 2 16.80 14.33 9.45
C GLY A 2 15.34 13.94 9.25
N THR A 3 14.46 14.29 10.18
CA THR A 3 12.99 14.13 10.09
C THR A 3 12.43 14.91 8.89
N THR A 4 11.53 14.29 8.12
CA THR A 4 10.81 14.99 7.04
C THR A 4 9.43 15.34 7.58
N PRO A 5 9.08 16.63 7.74
CA PRO A 5 7.75 16.99 8.20
C PRO A 5 6.71 16.52 7.18
N VAL A 6 5.83 15.62 7.62
CA VAL A 6 4.69 15.12 6.85
C VAL A 6 3.45 15.87 7.31
N THR A 7 2.75 16.51 6.37
CA THR A 7 1.48 17.18 6.64
C THR A 7 0.36 16.37 5.99
N LEU A 8 -0.61 15.95 6.80
CA LEU A 8 -1.83 15.32 6.31
C LEU A 8 -2.89 16.37 6.01
N ALA A 9 -3.61 16.17 4.92
CA ALA A 9 -4.80 16.93 4.57
C ALA A 9 -5.96 15.96 4.33
N GLU A 10 -7.12 16.29 4.88
CA GLU A 10 -8.36 15.53 4.70
C GLU A 10 -9.30 16.27 3.75
N GLY A 11 -9.87 15.54 2.80
CA GLY A 11 -10.92 16.02 1.92
C GLY A 11 -12.31 16.04 2.59
N PRO A 12 -13.32 16.53 1.86
CA PRO A 12 -14.70 16.46 2.31
C PRO A 12 -15.18 15.01 2.45
N LEU A 13 -16.17 14.80 3.31
CA LEU A 13 -16.83 13.50 3.46
C LEU A 13 -17.63 13.19 2.20
N HIS A 14 -17.50 11.97 1.67
CA HIS A 14 -18.27 11.52 0.52
C HIS A 14 -18.66 10.04 0.65
N PRO A 15 -19.76 9.61 0.01
CA PRO A 15 -20.14 8.21 -0.03
C PRO A 15 -19.13 7.40 -0.86
N ARG A 16 -18.83 6.18 -0.41
CA ARG A 16 -17.97 5.21 -1.10
C ARG A 16 -18.61 3.82 -1.01
N PRO A 17 -19.30 3.39 -2.07
CA PRO A 17 -19.80 2.02 -2.15
C PRO A 17 -18.64 1.02 -2.07
N GLY A 18 -18.67 0.15 -1.05
CA GLY A 18 -17.65 -0.86 -0.81
C GLY A 18 -17.64 -1.98 -1.86
N ASP A 19 -16.54 -2.73 -1.92
CA ASP A 19 -16.37 -3.79 -2.92
C ASP A 19 -17.42 -4.90 -2.77
N LEU A 20 -17.87 -5.20 -1.54
CA LEU A 20 -18.94 -6.17 -1.31
C LEU A 20 -20.27 -5.72 -1.90
N MET A 21 -20.59 -4.42 -1.85
CA MET A 21 -21.79 -3.89 -2.49
C MET A 21 -21.69 -4.01 -4.01
N ARG A 22 -20.50 -3.82 -4.58
CA ARG A 22 -20.26 -4.01 -6.03
C ARG A 22 -20.39 -5.47 -6.44
N LEU A 23 -19.81 -6.39 -5.68
CA LEU A 23 -19.86 -7.82 -5.93
C LEU A 23 -21.29 -8.39 -5.83
N ALA A 24 -22.08 -7.88 -4.89
CA ALA A 24 -23.50 -8.21 -4.76
C ALA A 24 -24.40 -7.45 -5.75
N ASN A 25 -23.83 -6.63 -6.65
CA ASN A 25 -24.54 -5.78 -7.61
C ASN A 25 -25.55 -4.80 -6.96
N LEU A 26 -25.34 -4.46 -5.69
CA LEU A 26 -26.22 -3.58 -4.90
C LEU A 26 -26.04 -2.10 -5.25
N VAL A 27 -24.95 -1.72 -5.91
CA VAL A 27 -24.70 -0.33 -6.37
C VAL A 27 -25.69 0.10 -7.46
N ARG A 28 -26.38 -0.86 -8.11
CA ARG A 28 -27.40 -0.60 -9.13
C ARG A 28 -28.83 -0.78 -8.63
N THR A 29 -29.00 -1.15 -7.37
CA THR A 29 -30.29 -1.36 -6.74
C THR A 29 -30.82 -0.04 -6.18
N ALA A 30 -32.13 0.17 -6.17
CA ALA A 30 -32.72 1.34 -5.52
C ALA A 30 -32.32 1.38 -4.03
N ASP A 31 -32.04 2.58 -3.51
CA ASP A 31 -31.46 2.81 -2.18
C ASP A 31 -32.22 2.14 -1.02
N ILE A 32 -33.52 1.88 -1.19
CA ILE A 32 -34.37 1.24 -0.17
C ILE A 32 -34.11 -0.27 0.01
N PHE A 33 -33.42 -0.93 -0.93
CA PHE A 33 -33.19 -2.37 -0.91
C PHE A 33 -31.72 -2.75 -0.65
N GLY A 34 -30.82 -1.77 -0.58
CA GLY A 34 -29.40 -1.97 -0.29
C GLY A 34 -29.00 -1.32 1.04
N PRO A 35 -27.86 -1.73 1.63
CA PRO A 35 -27.28 -0.95 2.72
C PRO A 35 -26.86 0.43 2.20
N ALA A 36 -26.92 1.44 3.08
CA ALA A 36 -26.35 2.74 2.75
C ALA A 36 -24.84 2.61 2.48
N PRO A 37 -24.29 3.34 1.49
CA PRO A 37 -22.84 3.36 1.27
C PRO A 37 -22.09 3.86 2.51
N ASP A 38 -20.89 3.34 2.72
CA ASP A 38 -19.99 3.90 3.73
C ASP A 38 -19.63 5.34 3.37
N GLU A 39 -19.36 6.16 4.39
CA GLU A 39 -18.82 7.50 4.21
C GLU A 39 -17.31 7.50 4.47
N THR A 40 -16.54 8.16 3.60
CA THR A 40 -15.08 8.24 3.73
C THR A 40 -14.59 9.66 3.46
N ARG A 41 -13.38 9.95 3.92
CA ARG A 41 -12.61 11.15 3.55
C ARG A 41 -11.37 10.71 2.80
N ASP A 42 -11.01 11.43 1.75
CA ASP A 42 -9.72 11.26 1.13
C ASP A 42 -8.63 11.85 2.03
N ILE A 43 -7.61 11.07 2.35
CA ILE A 43 -6.45 11.53 3.08
C ILE A 43 -5.30 11.66 2.09
N SER A 44 -4.63 12.80 2.12
CA SER A 44 -3.42 13.04 1.32
C SER A 44 -2.28 13.43 2.24
N ALA A 45 -1.10 12.91 1.96
CA ALA A 45 0.13 13.30 2.64
C ALA A 45 0.98 14.17 1.72
N SER A 46 1.48 15.28 2.25
CA SER A 46 2.47 16.13 1.59
C SER A 46 3.75 16.20 2.41
N TRP A 47 4.88 16.27 1.72
CA TRP A 47 6.20 16.38 2.35
C TRP A 47 7.02 17.44 1.63
N LYS A 48 7.84 18.16 2.42
CA LYS A 48 8.88 19.02 1.88
C LYS A 48 10.20 18.27 1.96
N ARG A 49 10.71 17.79 0.82
CA ARG A 49 12.08 17.27 0.78
C ARG A 49 13.03 18.42 1.11
N ALA A 50 13.95 18.18 2.05
CA ALA A 50 15.06 19.10 2.28
C ALA A 50 16.10 18.86 1.19
N GLY A 51 16.26 19.82 0.28
CA GLY A 51 17.17 19.74 -0.88
C GLY A 51 16.52 20.33 -2.14
N GLY A 52 17.33 20.94 -3.00
CA GLY A 52 16.89 21.41 -4.32
C GLY A 52 16.57 20.24 -5.26
N LEU A 53 15.84 20.51 -6.34
CA LEU A 53 15.48 19.52 -7.36
C LEU A 53 16.70 18.82 -7.99
N LEU A 54 17.89 19.43 -7.86
CA LEU A 54 19.16 18.96 -8.42
C LEU A 54 20.12 18.40 -7.35
N ASP A 55 19.72 18.42 -6.08
CA ASP A 55 20.52 17.77 -5.04
C ASP A 55 20.27 16.26 -5.09
N ASP A 56 21.28 15.46 -4.72
CA ASP A 56 21.13 14.02 -4.47
C ASP A 56 20.18 13.83 -3.27
N ALA A 57 18.88 13.90 -3.55
CA ALA A 57 17.86 13.69 -2.55
C ALA A 57 18.00 12.25 -2.04
N PRO A 58 18.10 12.03 -0.72
CA PRO A 58 18.29 10.69 -0.18
C PRO A 58 17.10 9.82 -0.61
N VAL A 59 17.42 8.69 -1.25
CA VAL A 59 16.43 7.67 -1.62
C VAL A 59 15.60 7.34 -0.38
N PRO A 60 14.26 7.38 -0.46
CA PRO A 60 13.41 7.06 0.68
C PRO A 60 13.77 5.69 1.25
N ALA A 61 14.12 5.70 2.53
CA ALA A 61 14.70 4.54 3.22
C ALA A 61 13.64 3.51 3.67
N ILE A 62 12.36 3.75 3.38
CA ILE A 62 11.24 2.95 3.87
C ILE A 62 10.35 2.58 2.68
N ILE A 63 10.06 1.30 2.53
CA ILE A 63 9.11 0.78 1.56
C ILE A 63 7.89 0.22 2.30
N LEU A 64 6.69 0.49 1.79
CA LEU A 64 5.47 -0.24 2.12
C LEU A 64 5.16 -1.20 0.98
N ALA A 65 5.25 -2.50 1.28
CA ALA A 65 4.90 -3.58 0.38
C ALA A 65 3.70 -4.33 0.96
N GLY A 66 2.55 -4.23 0.33
CA GLY A 66 1.38 -4.95 0.81
C GLY A 66 0.30 -5.16 -0.22
N SER A 67 -0.95 -5.17 0.24
CA SER A 67 -2.10 -5.58 -0.55
C SER A 67 -2.93 -4.39 -1.05
N SER A 68 -4.12 -4.68 -1.58
CA SER A 68 -5.10 -3.62 -1.88
C SER A 68 -5.49 -2.80 -0.65
N TYR A 69 -5.33 -3.35 0.57
CA TYR A 69 -5.56 -2.60 1.81
C TYR A 69 -4.61 -1.41 1.90
N SER A 70 -3.32 -1.63 1.69
CA SER A 70 -2.29 -0.58 1.70
C SER A 70 -2.47 0.48 0.60
N LEU A 71 -3.24 0.18 -0.45
CA LEU A 71 -3.56 1.11 -1.55
C LEU A 71 -4.85 1.91 -1.30
N ASN A 72 -5.81 1.34 -0.58
CA ASN A 72 -7.20 1.83 -0.60
C ASN A 72 -7.70 2.36 0.76
N SER A 73 -6.93 2.22 1.84
CA SER A 73 -7.38 2.48 3.23
C SER A 73 -6.81 3.75 3.87
N GLY A 74 -5.94 4.50 3.19
CA GLY A 74 -5.21 5.62 3.82
C GLY A 74 -4.05 5.17 4.73
N PHE A 75 -3.69 3.88 4.69
CA PHE A 75 -2.63 3.32 5.50
C PHE A 75 -1.26 3.93 5.18
N LEU A 76 -0.96 4.20 3.91
CA LEU A 76 0.29 4.83 3.50
C LEU A 76 0.46 6.20 4.15
N GLU A 77 -0.57 7.05 4.07
CA GLU A 77 -0.57 8.41 4.60
C GLU A 77 -0.40 8.38 6.13
N SER A 78 -1.16 7.50 6.79
CA SER A 78 -1.08 7.28 8.24
C SER A 78 0.33 6.83 8.66
N LEU A 79 0.92 5.90 7.90
CA LEU A 79 2.27 5.38 8.15
C LEU A 79 3.33 6.47 7.96
N GLN A 80 3.23 7.27 6.89
CA GLN A 80 4.14 8.39 6.65
C GLN A 80 4.08 9.43 7.78
N ALA A 81 2.88 9.76 8.25
CA ALA A 81 2.69 10.69 9.37
C ALA A 81 3.26 10.12 10.67
N ALA A 82 2.94 8.86 11.00
CA ALA A 82 3.43 8.19 12.21
C ALA A 82 4.97 8.07 12.24
N LEU A 83 5.58 7.81 11.08
CA LEU A 83 7.03 7.71 10.97
C LEU A 83 7.71 9.08 10.80
N SER A 84 6.96 10.13 10.46
CA SER A 84 7.51 11.44 10.04
C SER A 84 8.58 11.29 8.95
N ARG A 85 8.27 10.42 7.97
CA ARG A 85 9.16 10.01 6.88
C ARG A 85 8.36 9.75 5.61
N GLU A 86 9.00 9.98 4.46
CA GLU A 86 8.49 9.51 3.18
C GLU A 86 8.59 7.98 3.12
N VAL A 87 7.51 7.34 2.66
CA VAL A 87 7.43 5.89 2.48
C VAL A 87 7.12 5.59 1.02
N VAL A 88 7.93 4.73 0.40
CA VAL A 88 7.70 4.31 -0.98
C VAL A 88 6.60 3.28 -1.03
N GLN A 89 5.52 3.59 -1.75
CA GLN A 89 4.44 2.64 -1.99
C GLN A 89 4.83 1.62 -3.07
N ARG A 90 4.82 0.33 -2.71
CA ARG A 90 5.09 -0.83 -3.58
C ARG A 90 4.10 -1.97 -3.34
N SER A 91 2.91 -1.66 -2.81
CA SER A 91 1.84 -2.62 -2.62
C SER A 91 1.18 -3.02 -3.94
N LEU A 92 0.70 -4.26 -4.00
CA LEU A 92 0.08 -4.87 -5.17
C LEU A 92 -1.34 -5.35 -4.82
N ALA A 93 -2.34 -4.82 -5.53
CA ALA A 93 -3.70 -5.31 -5.41
C ALA A 93 -3.79 -6.77 -5.87
N GLY A 94 -4.39 -7.64 -5.05
CA GLY A 94 -4.45 -9.07 -5.35
C GLY A 94 -3.12 -9.82 -5.20
N GLY A 95 -2.07 -9.18 -4.68
CA GLY A 95 -0.75 -9.79 -4.47
C GLY A 95 -0.68 -10.88 -3.40
N GLY A 96 -1.79 -11.22 -2.75
CA GLY A 96 -1.84 -12.29 -1.76
C GLY A 96 -0.91 -12.06 -0.57
N PHE A 97 -0.17 -13.11 -0.19
CA PHE A 97 0.76 -13.09 0.92
C PHE A 97 2.06 -12.36 0.54
N SER A 98 2.73 -12.79 -0.54
CA SER A 98 4.10 -12.34 -0.85
C SER A 98 4.26 -11.61 -2.18
N GLY A 99 3.21 -11.45 -2.99
CA GLY A 99 3.32 -10.93 -4.35
C GLY A 99 4.03 -9.58 -4.46
N ALA A 100 3.75 -8.63 -3.56
CA ALA A 100 4.44 -7.34 -3.51
C ALA A 100 5.94 -7.45 -3.15
N ILE A 101 6.30 -8.42 -2.30
CA ILE A 101 7.70 -8.67 -1.94
C ILE A 101 8.45 -9.38 -3.07
N LEU A 102 7.82 -10.36 -3.72
CA LEU A 102 8.42 -11.06 -4.87
C LEU A 102 8.67 -10.08 -6.03
N ASP A 103 7.71 -9.19 -6.31
CA ASP A 103 7.87 -8.11 -7.29
C ASP A 103 9.08 -7.21 -6.94
N LEU A 104 9.22 -6.84 -5.67
CA LEU A 104 10.39 -6.08 -5.19
C LEU A 104 11.71 -6.81 -5.38
N LEU A 105 11.75 -8.12 -5.09
CA LEU A 105 12.96 -8.94 -5.22
C LEU A 105 13.38 -9.14 -6.68
N ASP A 106 12.41 -9.29 -7.59
CA ASP A 106 12.68 -9.60 -8.99
C ASP A 106 12.91 -8.35 -9.85
N ILE A 107 12.11 -7.29 -9.64
CA ILE A 107 12.10 -6.10 -10.52
C ILE A 107 12.79 -4.89 -9.89
N HIS A 108 12.79 -4.79 -8.55
CA HIS A 108 13.25 -3.60 -7.82
C HIS A 108 14.34 -3.92 -6.78
N ALA A 109 15.22 -4.88 -7.08
CA ALA A 109 16.27 -5.32 -6.17
C ALA A 109 17.24 -4.19 -5.78
N ASP A 110 17.50 -3.25 -6.68
CA ASP A 110 18.33 -2.06 -6.47
C ASP A 110 17.74 -1.11 -5.43
N LEU A 111 16.41 -0.92 -5.46
CA LEU A 111 15.68 -0.14 -4.48
C LEU A 111 15.74 -0.83 -3.11
N LEU A 112 15.57 -2.15 -3.08
CA LEU A 112 15.64 -2.93 -1.84
C LEU A 112 17.02 -2.84 -1.18
N GLN A 113 18.11 -2.87 -1.95
CA GLN A 113 19.48 -2.72 -1.43
C GLN A 113 19.72 -1.38 -0.70
N ARG A 114 19.00 -0.32 -1.10
CA ARG A 114 19.11 1.03 -0.51
C ARG A 114 18.10 1.26 0.61
N THR A 115 17.18 0.33 0.81
CA THR A 115 16.09 0.42 1.79
C THR A 115 16.57 0.00 3.17
N LYS A 116 16.16 0.75 4.20
CA LYS A 116 16.48 0.45 5.61
C LYS A 116 15.35 -0.30 6.31
N LEU A 117 14.11 -0.13 5.85
CA LEU A 117 12.92 -0.74 6.43
C LEU A 117 11.94 -1.12 5.33
N VAL A 118 11.49 -2.38 5.35
CA VAL A 118 10.33 -2.82 4.58
C VAL A 118 9.19 -3.09 5.55
N VAL A 119 8.09 -2.38 5.37
CA VAL A 119 6.82 -2.67 6.02
C VAL A 119 6.06 -3.62 5.11
N TRP A 120 5.98 -4.89 5.53
CA TRP A 120 5.25 -5.92 4.80
C TRP A 120 3.85 -6.08 5.38
N GLU A 121 2.84 -5.63 4.64
CA GLU A 121 1.43 -5.75 5.01
C GLU A 121 0.77 -6.86 4.20
N TRP A 122 0.10 -7.78 4.86
CA TRP A 122 -0.73 -8.76 4.18
C TRP A 122 -1.88 -9.20 5.12
N PRO A 123 -3.03 -9.57 4.57
CA PRO A 123 -4.19 -9.90 5.39
C PRO A 123 -4.13 -11.34 5.92
N VAL A 124 -4.53 -11.57 7.17
CA VAL A 124 -4.50 -12.89 7.84
C VAL A 124 -5.07 -14.03 6.98
N ARG A 125 -6.13 -13.78 6.20
CA ARG A 125 -6.74 -14.77 5.29
C ARG A 125 -5.76 -15.37 4.27
N ALA A 126 -4.67 -14.68 3.96
CA ALA A 126 -3.66 -15.16 3.03
C ALA A 126 -2.90 -16.40 3.57
N LEU A 127 -2.87 -16.62 4.90
CA LEU A 127 -2.25 -17.81 5.50
C LEU A 127 -2.88 -19.13 5.06
N THR A 128 -4.17 -19.10 4.75
CA THR A 128 -4.93 -20.31 4.39
C THR A 128 -5.17 -20.42 2.89
N GLN A 129 -4.69 -19.44 2.11
CA GLN A 129 -4.83 -19.47 0.66
C GLN A 129 -3.75 -20.37 0.05
N PRO A 130 -4.05 -21.05 -1.06
CA PRO A 130 -3.04 -21.83 -1.75
C PRO A 130 -1.93 -20.92 -2.27
N LEU A 131 -0.71 -21.45 -2.34
CA LEU A 131 0.42 -20.74 -2.94
C LEU A 131 0.10 -20.37 -4.39
N THR A 132 0.38 -19.12 -4.72
CA THR A 132 0.37 -18.63 -6.10
C THR A 132 1.49 -19.27 -6.91
N ASP A 133 1.39 -19.21 -8.24
CA ASP A 133 2.44 -19.75 -9.11
C ASP A 133 3.78 -19.00 -8.94
N ALA A 134 3.74 -17.71 -8.59
CA ALA A 134 4.94 -16.93 -8.30
C ALA A 134 5.62 -17.42 -7.01
N GLU A 135 4.84 -17.67 -5.96
CA GLU A 135 5.34 -18.23 -4.69
C GLU A 135 5.92 -19.63 -4.87
N ARG A 136 5.22 -20.49 -5.63
CA ARG A 136 5.70 -21.83 -5.92
C ARG A 136 7.02 -21.79 -6.69
N ARG A 137 7.10 -20.99 -7.76
CA ARG A 137 8.34 -20.79 -8.53
C ARG A 137 9.47 -20.25 -7.67
N TYR A 138 9.18 -19.36 -6.73
CA TYR A 138 10.19 -18.82 -5.83
C TYR A 138 10.73 -19.88 -4.85
N LEU A 139 9.86 -20.75 -4.32
CA LEU A 139 10.26 -21.84 -3.43
C LEU A 139 11.00 -22.98 -4.14
N GLU A 140 10.66 -23.24 -5.40
CA GLU A 140 11.32 -24.23 -6.26
C GLU A 140 12.63 -23.71 -6.86
N ARG A 141 12.91 -22.41 -6.73
CA ARG A 141 14.19 -21.84 -7.12
C ARG A 141 15.25 -22.34 -6.16
N ASP A 142 16.24 -23.07 -6.67
CA ASP A 142 17.44 -23.38 -5.91
C ASP A 142 18.07 -22.05 -5.45
N LEU A 143 17.93 -21.75 -4.16
CA LEU A 143 18.65 -20.67 -3.52
C LEU A 143 20.12 -21.12 -3.43
N PRO A 144 21.08 -20.27 -3.84
CA PRO A 144 22.50 -20.61 -3.78
C PRO A 144 23.00 -20.92 -2.37
#